data_AF-A0A8D2Q153-F1
#
_entry.id   AF-A0A8D2Q153-F1
#
_cell.length_a   1.000
_cell.length_b   1.000
_cell.length_c   1.000
_cell.angle_alpha   90.00
_cell.angle_beta   90.00
_cell.angle_gamma   90.00
#
_symmetry.space_group_name_H-M   'P 1'
#
loop_
_entity.id
_entity.type
_entity.pdbx_description
1 polymer ?
#
loop_
_entity_poly.entity_id
_entity_poly.type
_entity_poly.pdbx_seq_one_letter_code
_entity_poly.pdbx_strand_id
1 'polypeptide(L)'
;MREAQRVLRPGGCLAISTYTVDMSLRHGDCSEKLTRVFRECWDKILEYSHNRLKYVLDDYKEIFEALPFPDKKRVTDIYDQIPMTVEGVVGYMESASPYQTFKEKDPKAATSLLQETEKRGGHLSEVTQQILTF
;
A
#
# COMPACT_ATOMS: atom_id res chain seq x y z
N MET A 1 -9.79 -18.26 10.30
CA MET A 1 -9.42 -18.39 11.73
C MET A 1 -9.30 -19.83 12.23
N ARG A 2 -10.22 -20.75 11.87
CA ARG A 2 -10.12 -22.17 12.30
C ARG A 2 -8.76 -22.80 12.00
N GLU A 3 -8.20 -22.53 10.81
CA GLU A 3 -6.91 -23.09 10.43
C GLU A 3 -5.75 -22.54 11.27
N ALA A 4 -5.72 -21.23 11.52
CA ALA A 4 -4.74 -20.63 12.42
C ALA A 4 -4.80 -21.25 13.82
N GLN A 5 -6.00 -21.44 14.37
CA GLN A 5 -6.18 -22.11 15.68
C GLN A 5 -5.71 -23.57 15.68
N ARG A 6 -5.88 -24.29 14.57
CA ARG A 6 -5.47 -25.69 14.43
C ARG A 6 -3.94 -25.85 14.44
N VAL A 7 -3.21 -24.90 13.84
CA VAL A 7 -1.75 -25.00 13.65
C VAL A 7 -0.93 -24.27 14.71
N LEU A 8 -1.51 -23.28 15.38
CA LEU A 8 -0.83 -22.56 16.46
C LEU A 8 -0.52 -23.50 17.62
N ARG A 9 0.76 -23.55 18.00
CA ARG A 9 1.22 -24.25 19.20
C ARG A 9 0.96 -23.40 20.44
N PRO A 10 0.92 -23.98 21.65
CA PRO A 10 0.91 -23.20 22.88
C PRO A 10 2.05 -22.16 22.89
N GLY A 11 1.72 -20.89 23.11
CA GLY A 11 2.66 -19.77 23.04
C GLY A 11 3.04 -19.29 21.63
N GLY A 12 2.44 -19.85 20.57
CA GLY A 12 2.62 -19.39 19.19
C GLY A 12 1.91 -18.06 18.92
N CYS A 13 2.38 -17.32 17.92
CA CYS A 13 1.83 -16.03 17.49
C CYS A 13 1.29 -16.12 16.05
N LEU A 14 0.14 -15.48 15.80
CA LEU A 14 -0.31 -15.18 14.45
C LEU A 14 -0.02 -13.72 14.17
N ALA A 15 0.88 -13.46 13.23
CA ALA A 15 1.05 -12.15 12.66
C ALA A 15 0.27 -12.03 11.36
N ILE A 16 -0.59 -11.01 11.27
CA ILE A 16 -1.15 -10.55 10.01
C ILE A 16 -0.37 -9.29 9.65
N SER A 17 -0.12 -9.02 8.39
CA SER A 17 0.60 -7.81 7.99
C SER A 17 0.15 -7.38 6.61
N THR A 18 0.08 -6.08 6.41
CA THR A 18 -0.03 -5.45 5.08
C THR A 18 0.79 -4.18 5.11
N TYR A 19 1.18 -3.69 3.95
CA TYR A 19 1.57 -2.30 3.81
C TYR A 19 0.32 -1.43 3.67
N THR A 20 0.37 -0.19 4.16
CA THR A 20 -0.72 0.77 3.92
C THR A 20 -0.50 1.48 2.59
N VAL A 21 -1.60 2.03 2.07
CA VAL A 21 -1.56 2.93 0.91
C VAL A 21 -1.17 4.35 1.34
N ASP A 22 -1.11 4.63 2.64
CA ASP A 22 -0.62 5.91 3.18
C ASP A 22 0.91 5.97 3.12
N MET A 23 1.39 6.23 1.90
CA MET A 23 2.79 6.44 1.60
C MET A 23 3.09 7.93 1.46
N SER A 24 4.28 8.32 1.90
CA SER A 24 4.83 9.64 1.68
C SER A 24 6.18 9.53 0.99
N LEU A 25 6.46 10.41 0.05
CA LEU A 25 7.72 10.44 -0.66
C LEU A 25 8.62 11.50 -0.07
N ARG A 26 9.88 11.15 0.16
CA ARG A 26 10.86 12.01 0.82
C ARG A 26 12.04 12.25 -0.11
N HIS A 27 12.19 13.50 -0.54
CA HIS A 27 13.35 13.93 -1.30
C HIS A 27 13.55 15.43 -1.10
N GLY A 28 14.55 15.79 -0.28
CA GLY A 28 14.90 17.17 0.04
C GLY A 28 13.69 18.10 0.20
N ASP A 29 13.74 19.24 -0.48
CA ASP A 29 12.72 20.30 -0.40
C ASP A 29 11.49 20.05 -1.28
N CYS A 30 11.42 18.93 -2.03
CA CYS A 30 10.29 18.64 -2.92
C CYS A 30 9.38 17.50 -2.45
N SER A 31 9.60 16.98 -1.24
CA SER A 31 8.84 15.87 -0.62
C SER A 31 7.31 16.06 -0.67
N GLU A 32 6.81 17.26 -0.37
CA GLU A 32 5.37 17.54 -0.39
C GLU A 32 4.80 17.47 -1.82
N LYS A 33 5.48 18.08 -2.78
CA LYS A 33 5.09 18.07 -4.19
C LYS A 33 5.09 16.64 -4.73
N LEU A 34 6.10 15.85 -4.40
CA LEU A 34 6.19 14.45 -4.78
C LEU A 34 5.05 13.65 -4.17
N THR A 35 4.86 13.73 -2.85
CA THR A 35 3.76 13.04 -2.18
C THR A 35 2.41 13.37 -2.82
N ARG A 36 2.17 14.63 -3.20
CA ARG A 36 0.95 15.03 -3.89
C ARG A 36 0.79 14.36 -5.26
N VAL A 37 1.83 14.39 -6.11
CA VAL A 37 1.81 13.75 -7.44
C VAL A 37 1.45 12.27 -7.34
N PHE A 38 2.04 11.57 -6.37
CA PHE A 38 1.82 10.14 -6.22
C PHE A 38 0.46 9.80 -5.61
N ARG A 39 -0.06 10.63 -4.69
CA ARG A 39 -1.43 10.49 -4.17
C ARG A 39 -2.47 10.68 -5.29
N GLU A 40 -2.31 11.71 -6.13
CA GLU A 40 -3.20 11.93 -7.29
C GLU A 40 -3.21 10.73 -8.25
N CYS A 41 -2.06 10.08 -8.45
CA CYS A 41 -1.98 8.86 -9.24
C CYS A 41 -2.71 7.69 -8.54
N TRP A 42 -2.47 7.50 -7.25
CA TRP A 42 -3.13 6.45 -6.48
C TRP A 42 -4.65 6.58 -6.46
N ASP A 43 -5.16 7.79 -6.25
CA ASP A 43 -6.61 8.04 -6.21
C ASP A 43 -7.29 7.57 -7.49
N LYS A 44 -6.70 7.88 -8.66
CA LYS A 44 -7.20 7.42 -9.96
C LYS A 44 -7.13 5.90 -10.11
N ILE A 45 -6.04 5.28 -9.64
CA ILE A 45 -5.90 3.82 -9.70
C ILE A 45 -6.93 3.14 -8.79
N LEU A 46 -7.20 3.72 -7.62
CA LEU A 46 -8.11 3.15 -6.62
C LEU A 46 -9.58 3.15 -7.07
N GLU A 47 -9.98 3.97 -8.05
CA GLU A 47 -11.30 3.91 -8.68
C GLU A 47 -11.63 2.53 -9.29
N TYR A 48 -10.59 1.74 -9.59
CA TYR A 48 -10.69 0.41 -10.19
C TYR A 48 -10.57 -0.72 -9.15
N SER A 49 -10.62 -0.38 -7.86
CA SER A 49 -10.39 -1.35 -6.77
C SER A 49 -11.51 -2.37 -6.63
N HIS A 50 -11.11 -3.61 -6.33
CA HIS A 50 -12.04 -4.62 -5.85
C HIS A 50 -12.51 -4.26 -4.43
N ASN A 51 -13.77 -4.53 -4.08
CA ASN A 51 -14.36 -4.18 -2.78
C ASN A 51 -13.60 -4.76 -1.56
N ARG A 52 -12.86 -5.85 -1.75
CA ARG A 52 -12.01 -6.49 -0.73
C ARG A 52 -10.83 -5.62 -0.31
N LEU A 53 -10.41 -4.66 -1.14
CA LEU A 53 -9.32 -3.75 -0.79
C LEU A 53 -9.69 -2.87 0.42
N LYS A 54 -10.99 -2.68 0.70
CA LYS A 54 -11.47 -1.95 1.89
C LYS A 54 -10.85 -2.46 3.20
N TYR A 55 -10.58 -3.77 3.30
CA TYR A 55 -9.97 -4.34 4.49
C TYR A 55 -8.52 -3.89 4.66
N VAL A 56 -7.79 -3.73 3.56
CA VAL A 56 -6.41 -3.21 3.59
C VAL A 56 -6.41 -1.71 3.88
N LEU A 57 -7.33 -0.96 3.26
CA LEU A 57 -7.43 0.49 3.42
C LEU A 57 -7.87 0.94 4.82
N ASP A 58 -8.62 0.10 5.54
CA ASP A 58 -8.95 0.31 6.96
C ASP A 58 -7.96 -0.42 7.89
N ASP A 59 -6.72 -0.65 7.41
CA ASP A 59 -5.62 -1.20 8.20
C ASP A 59 -6.05 -2.48 8.97
N TYR A 60 -6.73 -3.39 8.25
CA TYR A 60 -7.34 -4.63 8.73
C TYR A 60 -8.16 -4.51 10.02
N LYS A 61 -8.71 -3.34 10.35
CA LYS A 61 -9.48 -3.13 11.58
C LYS A 61 -10.65 -4.10 11.71
N GLU A 62 -11.49 -4.23 10.67
CA GLU A 62 -12.60 -5.19 10.65
C GLU A 62 -12.11 -6.64 10.90
N ILE A 63 -10.96 -7.02 10.32
CA ILE A 63 -10.39 -8.36 10.50
C ILE A 63 -9.88 -8.52 11.94
N PHE A 64 -9.15 -7.54 12.45
CA PHE A 64 -8.61 -7.50 13.81
C PHE A 64 -9.72 -7.66 14.85
N GLU A 65 -10.82 -6.90 14.72
CA GLU A 65 -11.98 -6.97 15.62
C GLU A 65 -12.60 -8.37 15.63
N ALA A 66 -12.64 -9.05 14.48
CA ALA A 66 -13.16 -10.41 14.34
C ALA A 66 -12.21 -11.54 14.83
N LEU A 67 -10.93 -11.24 15.13
CA LEU A 67 -9.99 -12.27 15.61
C LEU A 67 -10.39 -12.79 17.01
N PRO A 68 -10.41 -14.12 17.23
CA PRO A 68 -10.85 -14.73 18.49
C PRO A 68 -9.74 -14.82 19.56
N PHE A 69 -8.61 -14.14 19.37
CA PHE A 69 -7.48 -14.19 20.30
C PHE A 69 -7.60 -13.09 21.36
N PRO A 70 -7.54 -13.42 22.66
CA PRO A 70 -7.78 -12.47 23.75
C PRO A 70 -6.64 -11.47 23.94
N ASP A 71 -5.43 -11.82 23.54
CA ASP A 71 -4.18 -11.05 23.67
C ASP A 71 -3.76 -10.36 22.37
N LYS A 72 -4.67 -10.26 21.39
CA LYS A 72 -4.41 -9.60 20.11
C LYS A 72 -4.02 -8.14 20.30
N LYS A 73 -3.00 -7.68 19.57
CA LYS A 73 -2.54 -6.30 19.55
C LYS A 73 -2.70 -5.73 18.14
N ARG A 74 -2.97 -4.43 18.06
CA ARG A 74 -3.03 -3.71 16.80
C ARG A 74 -1.96 -2.63 16.84
N VAL A 75 -0.98 -2.76 15.95
CA VAL A 75 0.11 -1.80 15.82
C VAL A 75 0.00 -1.16 14.44
N THR A 76 -0.16 0.16 14.41
CA THR A 76 -0.30 0.94 13.17
C THR A 76 0.82 1.93 12.96
N ASP A 77 1.67 2.15 13.95
CA ASP A 77 2.74 3.16 13.95
C ASP A 77 4.11 2.58 13.59
N ILE A 78 4.14 1.55 12.75
CA ILE A 78 5.37 1.00 12.17
C ILE A 78 5.58 1.65 10.79
N TYR A 79 6.72 2.31 10.64
CA TYR A 79 7.09 3.03 9.42
C TYR A 79 8.44 2.55 8.93
N ASP A 80 8.49 2.16 7.66
CA ASP A 80 9.74 1.83 6.99
C ASP A 80 10.09 2.89 5.95
N GLN A 81 11.38 3.20 5.91
CA GLN A 81 11.95 4.03 4.85
C GLN A 81 12.59 3.09 3.85
N ILE A 82 12.00 3.02 2.66
CA ILE A 82 12.45 2.17 1.58
C ILE A 82 13.11 3.10 0.55
N PRO A 83 14.43 3.00 0.35
CA PRO A 83 15.10 3.72 -0.72
C PRO A 83 14.57 3.23 -2.07
N MET A 84 13.99 4.13 -2.88
CA MET A 84 13.52 3.78 -4.23
C MET A 84 13.79 4.92 -5.21
N THR A 85 13.99 4.55 -6.47
CA THR A 85 13.99 5.48 -7.60
C THR A 85 12.56 5.83 -8.01
N VAL A 86 12.39 6.86 -8.84
CA VAL A 86 11.08 7.20 -9.42
C VAL A 86 10.48 6.03 -10.18
N GLU A 87 11.30 5.38 -11.02
CA GLU A 87 10.94 4.18 -11.77
C GLU A 87 10.48 3.07 -10.82
N GLY A 88 11.16 2.88 -9.68
CA GLY A 88 10.76 1.89 -8.68
C GLY A 88 9.37 2.16 -8.10
N VAL A 89 9.04 3.42 -7.80
CA VAL A 89 7.71 3.77 -7.28
C VAL A 89 6.63 3.60 -8.35
N VAL A 90 6.92 3.96 -9.60
CA VAL A 90 6.01 3.76 -10.73
C VAL A 90 5.80 2.27 -10.98
N GLY A 91 6.84 1.44 -10.92
CA GLY A 91 6.75 -0.01 -11.03
C GLY A 91 5.93 -0.64 -9.89
N TYR A 92 6.06 -0.11 -8.67
CA TYR A 92 5.20 -0.49 -7.56
C TYR A 92 3.72 -0.15 -7.84
N MET A 93 3.42 1.05 -8.35
CA MET A 93 2.06 1.41 -8.76
C MET A 93 1.53 0.51 -9.87
N GLU A 94 2.35 0.20 -10.87
CA GLU A 94 2.00 -0.73 -11.95
C GLU A 94 1.67 -2.12 -11.40
N SER A 95 2.35 -2.60 -10.36
CA SER A 95 2.12 -3.92 -9.79
C SER A 95 0.76 -4.10 -9.10
N ALA A 96 0.06 -3.01 -8.77
CA ALA A 96 -1.17 -3.11 -7.99
C ALA A 96 -2.36 -3.62 -8.80
N SER A 97 -3.17 -4.46 -8.15
CA SER A 97 -4.34 -5.08 -8.77
C SER A 97 -5.37 -4.09 -9.32
N PRO A 98 -5.64 -2.91 -8.71
CA PRO A 98 -6.53 -1.93 -9.32
C PRO A 98 -5.94 -1.32 -10.59
N TYR A 99 -4.61 -1.12 -10.66
CA TYR A 99 -3.96 -0.65 -11.88
C TYR A 99 -4.07 -1.68 -13.00
N GLN A 100 -3.89 -2.96 -12.70
CA GLN A 100 -4.08 -4.02 -13.71
C GLN A 100 -5.53 -4.04 -14.23
N THR A 101 -6.51 -3.87 -13.33
CA THR A 101 -7.92 -3.73 -13.71
C THR A 101 -8.18 -2.48 -14.56
N PHE A 102 -7.52 -1.36 -14.25
CA PHE A 102 -7.57 -0.14 -15.06
C PHE A 102 -6.97 -0.38 -16.45
N LYS A 103 -5.77 -0.98 -16.52
CA LYS A 103 -5.03 -1.28 -17.74
C LYS A 103 -5.79 -2.21 -18.67
N GLU A 104 -6.52 -3.20 -18.13
CA GLU A 104 -7.38 -4.07 -18.93
C GLU A 104 -8.55 -3.30 -19.59
N LYS A 105 -9.12 -2.30 -18.89
CA LYS A 105 -10.24 -1.50 -19.38
C LYS A 105 -9.82 -0.41 -20.37
N ASP A 106 -8.74 0.31 -20.06
CA ASP A 106 -8.18 1.35 -20.91
C ASP A 106 -6.64 1.33 -20.84
N PRO A 107 -5.99 0.50 -21.68
CA PRO A 107 -4.54 0.38 -21.69
C PRO A 107 -3.81 1.70 -21.95
N LYS A 108 -4.40 2.58 -22.79
CA LYS A 108 -3.77 3.84 -23.18
C LYS A 108 -3.83 4.85 -22.04
N ALA A 109 -4.99 5.00 -21.40
CA ALA A 109 -5.13 5.91 -20.26
C ALA A 109 -4.28 5.44 -19.07
N ALA A 110 -4.27 4.14 -18.78
CA ALA A 110 -3.44 3.57 -17.71
C ALA A 110 -1.95 3.83 -17.93
N THR A 111 -1.44 3.53 -19.11
CA THR A 111 -0.03 3.77 -19.45
C THR A 111 0.31 5.26 -19.40
N SER A 112 -0.57 6.11 -19.92
CA SER A 112 -0.37 7.57 -19.91
C SER A 112 -0.33 8.13 -18.49
N LEU A 113 -1.17 7.61 -17.58
CA LEU A 113 -1.18 8.02 -16.17
C LEU A 113 0.18 7.78 -15.50
N LEU A 114 0.76 6.59 -15.67
CA LEU A 114 2.07 6.28 -15.07
C LEU A 114 3.19 7.09 -15.71
N GLN A 115 3.20 7.25 -17.03
CA GLN A 115 4.19 8.07 -17.73
C GLN A 115 4.14 9.55 -17.31
N GLU A 116 2.93 10.10 -17.13
CA GLU A 116 2.77 11.46 -16.62
C GLU A 116 3.27 11.58 -15.16
N THR A 117 2.96 10.58 -14.34
CA THR A 117 3.38 10.50 -12.93
C THR A 117 4.90 10.46 -12.84
N GLU A 118 5.56 9.61 -13.63
CA GLU A 118 7.02 9.51 -13.71
C GLU A 118 7.65 10.85 -14.12
N LYS A 119 7.14 11.47 -15.19
CA LYS A 119 7.63 12.77 -15.67
C LYS A 119 7.49 13.87 -14.63
N ARG A 120 6.42 13.85 -13.83
CA ARG A 120 6.17 14.80 -12.75
C ARG A 120 6.95 14.48 -11.47
N GLY A 121 7.42 13.23 -11.33
CA GLY A 121 8.19 12.69 -10.20
C GLY A 121 9.66 13.11 -10.15
N GLY A 122 10.23 13.66 -11.24
CA GLY A 122 11.57 14.26 -11.21
C GLY A 122 12.69 13.25 -10.90
N HIS A 123 13.55 13.55 -9.92
CA HIS A 123 14.49 12.59 -9.31
C HIS A 123 14.05 12.33 -7.87
N LEU A 124 13.96 11.06 -7.45
CA LEU A 124 13.61 10.63 -6.09
C LEU A 124 14.85 10.00 -5.41
N SER A 125 14.96 10.14 -4.09
CA SER A 125 15.98 9.41 -3.29
C SER A 125 15.38 8.43 -2.30
N GLU A 126 14.24 8.72 -1.66
CA GLU A 126 13.67 7.88 -0.59
C GLU A 126 12.13 7.88 -0.56
N VAL A 127 11.53 6.73 -0.22
CA VAL A 127 10.09 6.54 -0.01
C VAL A 127 9.87 6.17 1.45
N THR A 128 8.91 6.78 2.12
CA THR A 128 8.45 6.31 3.43
C THR A 128 7.11 5.62 3.27
N GLN A 129 7.08 4.34 3.57
CA GLN A 129 5.89 3.51 3.54
C GLN A 129 5.58 3.02 4.94
N GLN A 130 4.35 3.16 5.37
CA GLN A 130 3.90 2.58 6.61
C GLN A 130 3.66 1.07 6.39
N ILE A 131 4.27 0.26 7.25
CA ILE A 131 4.11 -1.20 7.25
C ILE A 131 3.28 -1.56 8.48
N LEU A 132 2.18 -2.29 8.32
CA LEU A 132 1.37 -2.75 9.44
C LEU A 132 1.77 -4.15 9.84
N THR A 133 1.85 -4.40 11.13
CA THR A 133 2.01 -5.75 11.70
C THR A 133 1.02 -5.91 12.85
N PHE A 134 0.26 -7.01 12.86
CA PHE A 134 -0.67 -7.43 13.91
C PHE A 134 -0.05 -8.55 14.74
#